data_AF-A0A2E4B7E1-F1
#
_entry.id   AF-A0A2E4B7E1-F1
#
_cell.length_a   1.000
_cell.length_b   1.000
_cell.length_c   1.000
_cell.angle_alpha   90.00
_cell.angle_beta   90.00
_cell.angle_gamma   90.00
#
_symmetry.space_group_name_H-M   'P 1'
#
loop_
_entity.id
_entity.type
_entity.pdbx_description
1 polymer ?
#
loop_
_entity_poly.entity_id
_entity_poly.type
_entity_poly.pdbx_seq_one_letter_code
_entity_poly.pdbx_strand_id
1 'polypeptide(L)'
;MTTTKAVVRDASLLLQLSATPQLLKRRSGKGRHVRLVRCNQCYYCSREDCGKCPSCKDKRKFGGEGKKKQACLLRQCLNPVPLK
;
A
#
# COMPACT_ATOMS: atom_id res chain seq x y z
N MET A 1 -39.80 20.34 27.84
CA MET A 1 -38.40 20.83 27.95
C MET A 1 -37.53 19.58 27.94
N THR A 2 -36.95 19.14 26.83
CA THR A 2 -35.84 19.75 26.10
C THR A 2 -35.89 19.37 24.61
N THR A 3 -35.45 20.30 23.77
CA THR A 3 -35.41 20.22 22.31
C THR A 3 -34.20 19.43 21.83
N THR A 4 -34.38 18.45 20.93
CA THR A 4 -33.28 17.80 20.20
C THR A 4 -33.53 17.82 18.69
N LYS A 5 -33.61 19.04 18.14
CA LYS A 5 -33.09 19.28 16.78
C LYS A 5 -31.57 19.39 16.88
N ALA A 6 -30.89 18.93 15.83
CA ALA A 6 -29.46 19.11 15.54
C ALA A 6 -28.49 18.06 16.09
N VAL A 7 -28.43 16.92 15.40
CA VAL A 7 -27.13 16.26 15.12
C VAL A 7 -27.02 16.10 13.61
N VAL A 8 -26.54 17.20 12.98
CA VAL A 8 -25.78 17.29 11.72
C VAL A 8 -26.22 16.43 10.52
N ARG A 9 -26.98 17.06 9.63
CA ARG A 9 -27.03 16.79 8.18
C ARG A 9 -25.94 17.64 7.52
N ASP A 10 -24.69 17.17 7.50
CA ASP A 10 -23.66 17.82 6.69
C ASP A 10 -22.90 16.77 5.87
N ALA A 11 -23.27 16.68 4.59
CA ALA A 11 -22.61 15.82 3.61
C ALA A 11 -21.13 16.19 3.40
N SER A 12 -20.72 17.38 3.85
CA SER A 12 -19.32 17.82 3.88
C SER A 12 -18.41 16.96 4.76
N LEU A 13 -18.93 16.38 5.86
CA LEU A 13 -18.11 15.52 6.72
C LEU A 13 -17.81 14.17 6.06
N LEU A 14 -18.73 13.63 5.26
CA LEU A 14 -18.55 12.38 4.52
C LEU A 14 -17.60 12.52 3.32
N LEU A 15 -17.46 13.72 2.75
CA LEU A 15 -16.54 13.95 1.64
C LEU A 15 -15.06 13.94 2.07
N GLN A 16 -14.76 14.32 3.31
CA GLN A 16 -13.39 14.39 3.84
C GLN A 16 -12.75 13.01 4.11
N LEU A 17 -13.55 11.95 4.28
CA LEU A 17 -13.05 10.57 4.46
C LEU A 17 -12.71 9.86 3.15
N SER A 18 -13.04 10.46 2.00
CA SER A 18 -12.69 9.93 0.67
C SER A 18 -11.30 10.37 0.19
N ALA A 19 -10.67 11.29 0.92
CA ALA A 19 -9.26 11.63 0.74
C ALA A 19 -8.39 10.46 1.24
N THR A 20 -8.03 9.59 0.29
CA THR A 20 -7.12 8.46 0.42
C THR A 20 -5.97 8.69 1.42
N PRO A 21 -5.55 7.67 2.19
CA PRO A 21 -4.48 7.78 3.17
C PRO A 21 -3.11 7.86 2.47
N GLN A 22 -2.76 9.05 1.97
CA GLN A 22 -1.35 9.42 1.74
C GLN A 22 -0.68 9.86 3.07
N LEU A 23 -1.42 9.84 4.19
CA LEU A 23 -1.03 10.36 5.50
C LEU A 23 -0.19 9.40 6.38
N LEU A 24 0.54 8.44 5.82
CA LEU A 24 1.51 7.63 6.57
C LEU A 24 2.85 7.44 5.87
N LYS A 25 3.20 8.25 4.86
CA LYS A 25 4.61 8.32 4.42
C LYS A 25 5.40 9.14 5.45
N ARG A 26 5.61 8.59 6.65
CA ARG A 26 6.56 9.14 7.62
C ARG A 26 7.88 9.33 6.89
N ARG A 27 8.34 10.58 6.77
CA ARG A 27 9.74 10.86 6.42
C ARG A 27 10.57 10.28 7.56
N SER A 28 11.12 9.09 7.35
CA SER A 28 12.00 8.45 8.32
C SER A 28 13.16 9.40 8.59
N GLY A 29 13.31 9.84 9.83
CA GLY A 29 14.47 10.60 10.28
C GLY A 29 15.78 9.83 10.07
N LYS A 30 16.91 10.47 10.36
CA LYS A 30 18.30 9.99 10.19
C LYS A 30 18.68 8.73 11.03
N GLY A 31 17.74 7.81 11.28
CA GLY A 31 18.01 6.49 11.84
C GLY A 31 18.32 5.46 10.75
N ARG A 32 19.11 4.43 11.08
CA ARG A 32 19.31 3.27 10.20
C ARG A 32 17.96 2.56 10.02
N HIS A 33 17.28 2.82 8.91
CA HIS A 33 16.04 2.12 8.58
C HIS A 33 16.37 0.66 8.29
N VAL A 34 15.86 -0.25 9.12
CA VAL A 34 16.03 -1.70 8.89
C VAL A 34 15.33 -2.05 7.58
N ARG A 35 16.05 -2.70 6.68
CA ARG A 35 15.47 -3.16 5.42
C ARG A 35 14.58 -4.37 5.69
N LEU A 36 13.31 -4.25 5.36
CA LEU A 36 12.36 -5.36 5.45
C LEU A 36 12.34 -6.15 4.14
N VAL A 37 12.22 -7.47 4.24
CA VAL A 37 12.01 -8.40 3.15
C VAL A 37 10.69 -9.15 3.31
N ARG A 38 10.30 -9.86 2.25
CA ARG A 38 9.09 -10.67 2.23
C ARG A 38 9.26 -11.87 3.16
N CYS A 39 8.19 -12.31 3.84
CA CYS A 39 8.25 -13.53 4.65
C CYS A 39 8.34 -14.83 3.85
N ASN A 40 8.04 -14.79 2.55
CA ASN A 40 7.98 -15.96 1.65
C ASN A 40 7.01 -17.09 2.06
N GLN A 41 6.17 -16.90 3.07
CA GLN A 41 5.24 -17.93 3.57
C GLN A 41 3.75 -17.56 3.41
N CYS A 42 3.42 -16.28 3.34
CA CYS A 42 2.02 -15.84 3.23
C CYS A 42 1.45 -16.09 1.81
N TYR A 43 0.13 -16.15 1.71
CA TYR A 43 -0.61 -16.38 0.46
C TYR A 43 -0.13 -15.50 -0.73
N TYR A 44 0.12 -14.22 -0.49
CA TYR A 44 0.59 -13.29 -1.54
C TYR A 44 2.06 -13.49 -1.94
N CYS A 45 2.88 -14.10 -1.08
CA CYS A 45 4.25 -14.46 -1.42
C CYS A 45 4.31 -15.65 -2.37
N SER A 46 3.45 -16.63 -2.18
CA SER A 46 3.41 -17.85 -3.00
C SER A 46 2.83 -17.62 -4.40
N ARG A 47 2.04 -16.56 -4.60
CA ARG A 47 1.52 -16.19 -5.92
C ARG A 47 2.63 -15.86 -6.91
N GLU A 48 2.35 -16.08 -8.19
CA GLU A 48 3.19 -15.62 -9.28
C GLU A 48 2.95 -14.14 -9.63
N ASP A 49 3.86 -13.56 -10.42
CA ASP A 49 3.66 -12.20 -10.91
C ASP A 49 2.50 -12.16 -11.92
N CYS A 50 1.46 -11.39 -11.65
CA CYS A 50 0.22 -11.42 -12.45
C CYS A 50 0.32 -10.97 -13.93
N GLY A 51 1.46 -10.41 -14.36
CA GLY A 51 1.67 -9.88 -15.72
C GLY A 51 0.89 -8.60 -16.08
N LYS A 52 -0.21 -8.28 -15.36
CA LYS A 52 -1.17 -7.24 -15.78
C LYS A 52 -1.00 -5.90 -15.05
N CYS A 53 -0.49 -5.90 -13.82
CA CYS A 53 -0.36 -4.66 -13.02
C CYS A 53 0.79 -3.76 -13.51
N PRO A 54 0.80 -2.45 -13.20
CA PRO A 54 1.85 -1.51 -13.65
C PRO A 54 3.27 -1.94 -13.28
N SER A 55 3.47 -2.48 -12.07
CA SER A 55 4.78 -3.02 -11.65
C SER A 55 5.18 -4.28 -12.41
N CYS A 56 4.20 -5.09 -12.84
CA CYS A 56 4.47 -6.24 -13.70
C CYS A 56 4.83 -5.80 -15.11
N LYS A 57 4.10 -4.85 -15.69
CA LYS A 57 4.40 -4.30 -17.02
C LYS A 57 5.80 -3.67 -17.11
N ASP A 58 6.38 -3.22 -16.00
CA ASP A 58 7.78 -2.74 -15.95
C ASP A 58 8.83 -3.87 -15.93
N LYS A 59 8.47 -5.11 -15.57
CA LYS A 59 9.47 -6.20 -15.50
C LYS A 59 9.90 -6.66 -16.89
N ARG A 60 11.20 -6.92 -17.07
CA ARG A 60 11.81 -7.39 -18.34
C ARG A 60 11.14 -8.63 -18.92
N LYS A 61 10.78 -9.62 -18.08
CA LYS A 61 10.09 -10.84 -18.53
C LYS A 61 8.69 -10.61 -19.12
N PHE A 62 8.09 -9.44 -18.88
CA PHE A 62 6.81 -9.03 -19.45
C PHE A 62 6.99 -7.88 -20.47
N GLY A 63 8.21 -7.67 -20.99
CA GLY A 63 8.51 -6.67 -22.01
C GLY A 63 8.78 -5.25 -21.49
N GLY A 64 8.85 -5.05 -20.17
CA GLY A 64 9.12 -3.74 -19.58
C GLY A 64 10.60 -3.36 -19.50
N GLU A 65 10.89 -2.06 -19.32
CA GLU A 65 12.26 -1.52 -19.25
C GLU A 65 13.03 -1.95 -17.99
N GLY A 66 12.32 -2.28 -16.90
CA GLY A 66 12.91 -2.67 -15.61
C GLY A 66 13.48 -1.52 -14.79
N LYS A 67 13.00 -0.29 -15.00
CA LYS A 67 13.52 0.90 -14.30
C LYS A 67 12.94 1.05 -12.90
N LYS A 68 11.67 0.68 -12.67
CA LYS A 68 10.99 0.90 -11.37
C LYS A 68 11.39 -0.12 -10.32
N LYS A 69 11.74 -1.35 -10.74
CA LYS A 69 12.22 -2.43 -9.86
C LYS A 69 11.29 -2.75 -8.68
N GLN A 70 9.97 -2.63 -8.89
CA GLN A 70 8.97 -2.91 -7.86
C GLN A 70 8.42 -4.35 -7.95
N ALA A 71 7.95 -4.86 -6.80
CA ALA A 71 7.22 -6.13 -6.77
C ALA A 71 5.83 -6.00 -7.41
N CYS A 72 5.23 -7.14 -7.79
CA CYS A 72 3.85 -7.18 -8.26
C CYS A 72 2.89 -6.67 -7.17
N LEU A 73 1.90 -5.87 -7.55
CA LEU A 73 0.89 -5.33 -6.63
C LEU A 73 0.06 -6.45 -5.97
N LEU A 74 -0.26 -7.51 -6.71
CA LEU A 74 -1.00 -8.66 -6.18
C LEU A 74 -0.15 -9.60 -5.32
N ARG A 75 1.12 -9.25 -5.12
CA ARG A 75 2.05 -9.96 -4.27
C ARG A 75 2.48 -9.11 -3.09
N GLN A 76 1.70 -8.15 -2.59
CA GLN A 76 2.12 -7.42 -1.38
C GLN A 76 2.14 -8.36 -0.17
N CYS A 77 3.25 -8.37 0.58
CA CYS A 77 3.43 -9.28 1.70
C CYS A 77 2.64 -8.80 2.92
N LEU A 78 1.96 -9.73 3.63
CA LEU A 78 1.19 -9.40 4.84
C LEU A 78 2.08 -9.12 6.05
N ASN A 79 3.20 -9.82 6.17
CA ASN A 79 4.08 -9.72 7.32
C ASN A 79 5.55 -9.66 6.87
N PRO A 80 6.06 -8.50 6.42
CA PRO A 80 7.47 -8.34 6.07
C PRO A 80 8.37 -8.53 7.30
N VAL A 81 9.50 -9.21 7.13
CA VAL A 81 10.47 -9.51 8.20
C VAL A 81 11.78 -8.75 7.98
N PRO A 82 12.55 -8.42 9.04
CA PRO A 82 13.90 -7.87 8.88
C PRO A 82 14.77 -8.76 7.99
N LEU A 83 15.53 -8.15 7.08
CA LEU A 83 16.58 -8.86 6.34
C LEU A 83 17.64 -9.34 7.35
N LYS A 84 17.91 -10.64 7.35
CA LYS A 84 19.04 -11.22 8.10
C LYS A 84 20.36 -10.81 7.48
#